data_AF-A0A0F9LK46-F1
#
_entry.id   AF-A0A0F9LK46-F1
#
_cell.length_a   1.000
_cell.length_b   1.000
_cell.length_c   1.000
_cell.angle_alpha   90.00
_cell.angle_beta   90.00
_cell.angle_gamma   90.00
#
_symmetry.space_group_name_H-M   'P 1'
#
loop_
_entity.id
_entity.type
_entity.pdbx_description
1 polymer ?
#
loop_
_entity_poly.entity_id
_entity_poly.type
_entity_poly.pdbx_seq_one_letter_code
_entity_poly.pdbx_strand_id
1 'polypeptide(L)' 'MDTHKYTDKELLDFLQEQTELSQYTGRVIFRTSIYGRGWRLHETSRESAVPDVRDAIARAINMVETVNPAE' A
#
# COMPACT_ATOMS: atom_id res chain seq x y z
N MET A 1 -14.42 0.83 -6.60
CA MET A 1 -14.35 1.55 -5.32
C MET A 1 -13.84 2.93 -5.64
N ASP A 2 -14.43 3.96 -5.04
CA ASP A 2 -14.15 5.34 -5.40
C ASP A 2 -12.78 5.74 -4.85
N THR A 3 -11.79 5.91 -5.73
CA THR A 3 -10.45 6.37 -5.33
C THR A 3 -10.36 7.85 -5.03
N HIS A 4 -11.47 8.57 -5.20
CA HIS A 4 -11.58 9.97 -4.80
C HIS A 4 -11.75 10.17 -3.29
N LYS A 5 -11.83 9.09 -2.47
CA LYS A 5 -11.87 9.21 -1.00
C LYS A 5 -10.61 9.85 -0.42
N TYR A 6 -9.44 9.60 -1.01
CA TYR A 6 -8.15 10.05 -0.50
C TYR A 6 -7.44 10.96 -1.52
N THR A 7 -6.77 11.98 -1.01
CA THR A 7 -5.84 12.80 -1.78
C THR A 7 -4.52 12.07 -2.01
N ASP A 8 -3.79 12.45 -3.06
CA ASP A 8 -2.45 11.91 -3.32
C ASP A 8 -1.50 12.11 -2.12
N LYS A 9 -1.70 13.18 -1.34
CA LYS A 9 -0.94 13.41 -0.10
C LYS A 9 -1.24 12.32 0.94
N GLU A 10 -2.50 12.07 1.24
CA GLU A 10 -2.90 11.07 2.25
C GLU A 10 -2.44 9.66 1.85
N LEU A 11 -2.50 9.34 0.55
CA LEU A 11 -2.00 8.07 0.03
C LEU A 11 -0.50 7.90 0.27
N LEU A 12 0.30 8.95 0.03
CA LEU A 12 1.74 8.92 0.22
C LEU A 12 2.14 8.96 1.70
N ASP A 13 1.43 9.73 2.53
CA ASP A 13 1.64 9.78 3.98
C ASP A 13 1.44 8.38 4.60
N PHE A 14 0.38 7.67 4.19
CA PHE A 14 0.16 6.28 4.61
C PHE A 14 1.36 5.37 4.28
N LEU A 15 1.92 5.45 3.07
CA LEU A 15 3.08 4.65 2.69
C LEU A 15 4.31 4.97 3.54
N GLN A 16 4.49 6.23 3.89
CA GLN A 16 5.57 6.68 4.76
C GLN A 16 5.41 6.10 6.17
N GLU A 17 4.21 6.15 6.76
CA GLU A 17 3.91 5.55 8.06
C GLU A 17 4.20 4.04 8.08
N GLN A 18 3.74 3.29 7.08
CA GLN A 18 4.00 1.84 6.99
C GLN A 18 5.51 1.52 6.88
N THR A 19 6.26 2.40 6.22
CA THR A 19 7.72 2.27 6.09
C THR A 19 8.41 2.49 7.44
N GLU A 20 7.94 3.45 8.23
CA GLU A 20 8.47 3.73 9.56
C GLU A 20 8.18 2.61 10.57
N LEU A 21 7.03 1.94 10.42
CA LEU A 21 6.64 0.77 11.22
C LEU A 21 7.45 -0.50 10.89
N SER A 22 8.14 -0.55 9.74
CA SER A 22 8.86 -1.74 9.29
C SER A 22 10.16 -1.98 10.07
N GLN A 23 10.18 -3.01 10.92
CA GLN A 23 11.31 -3.30 11.83
C GLN A 23 12.31 -4.36 11.30
N TYR A 24 11.93 -5.18 10.31
CA TYR A 24 12.62 -6.47 10.08
C TYR A 24 13.66 -6.47 8.95
N THR A 25 13.54 -5.59 7.96
CA THR A 25 14.53 -5.43 6.88
C THR A 25 14.51 -3.97 6.46
N GLY A 26 15.68 -3.36 6.24
CA GLY A 26 15.84 -1.91 6.01
C GLY A 26 14.70 -1.27 5.22
N ARG A 27 14.33 -0.05 5.62
CA ARG A 27 13.21 0.79 5.14
C ARG A 27 13.12 0.86 3.61
N VAL A 28 12.59 -0.17 2.97
CA VAL A 28 12.45 -0.23 1.51
C VAL A 28 11.05 0.20 1.15
N ILE A 29 10.92 1.47 0.76
CA ILE A 29 9.69 2.05 0.19
C ILE A 29 9.48 1.50 -1.23
N PHE A 30 10.58 1.39 -1.99
CA PHE A 30 10.58 1.03 -3.41
C PHE A 30 11.78 0.15 -3.75
N ARG A 31 11.52 -0.95 -4.46
CA ARG A 31 12.55 -1.74 -5.13
C ARG A 31 12.02 -2.24 -6.45
N THR A 32 12.75 -1.96 -7.53
CA THR A 32 12.51 -2.57 -8.84
C THR A 32 12.83 -4.06 -8.75
N SER A 33 11.89 -4.91 -9.16
CA SER A 33 12.13 -6.34 -9.24
C SER A 33 13.25 -6.64 -10.24
N ILE A 34 14.25 -7.38 -9.78
CA ILE A 34 15.34 -7.92 -10.62
C ILE A 34 14.86 -8.94 -11.66
N TYR A 35 13.64 -9.47 -11.52
CA TYR A 35 13.02 -10.45 -12.42
C TYR A 35 11.84 -9.88 -13.20
N GLY A 36 11.81 -8.56 -13.40
CA GLY A 36 10.80 -7.89 -14.24
C GLY A 36 9.40 -7.81 -13.64
N ARG A 37 9.22 -8.10 -12.35
CA ARG A 37 7.92 -8.03 -11.65
C ARG A 37 7.51 -6.62 -11.20
N GLY A 38 8.21 -5.57 -11.66
CA GLY A 38 7.96 -4.18 -11.27
C GLY A 38 8.27 -3.86 -9.80
N TRP A 39 7.67 -2.79 -9.27
CA TRP A 39 7.63 -2.46 -7.84
C TRP A 39 6.39 -3.11 -7.22
N ARG A 40 6.56 -3.74 -6.05
CA ARG A 40 5.48 -4.43 -5.34
C ARG A 40 5.03 -3.65 -4.11
N LEU A 41 3.86 -3.02 -4.22
CA LEU A 41 2.98 -2.71 -3.09
C LEU A 41 1.99 -3.87 -2.82
N HIS A 42 2.11 -4.96 -3.60
CA HIS A 42 1.05 -5.90 -3.89
C HIS A 42 1.61 -7.30 -4.22
N GLU A 43 0.89 -8.34 -3.80
CA GLU A 43 1.14 -9.74 -4.14
C GLU A 43 0.03 -10.27 -5.06
N THR A 44 0.37 -10.56 -6.31
CA THR A 44 -0.55 -10.88 -7.42
C THR A 44 -1.44 -12.11 -7.21
N SER A 45 -1.15 -12.92 -6.20
CA SER A 45 -1.97 -14.08 -5.82
C SER A 45 -3.13 -13.72 -4.88
N ARG A 46 -3.23 -12.48 -4.40
CA ARG A 46 -4.31 -12.02 -3.53
C ARG A 46 -5.47 -11.44 -4.34
N GLU A 47 -6.69 -11.84 -4.00
CA GLU A 47 -7.93 -11.40 -4.65
C GLU A 47 -8.14 -9.87 -4.64
N SER A 48 -7.52 -9.17 -3.69
CA SER A 48 -7.55 -7.71 -3.61
C SER A 48 -6.62 -6.98 -4.58
N ALA A 49 -5.95 -7.72 -5.48
CA ALA A 49 -5.10 -7.19 -6.54
C ALA A 49 -5.79 -6.17 -7.43
N VAL A 50 -5.14 -5.01 -7.59
CA VAL A 50 -5.57 -3.99 -8.55
C VAL A 50 -4.38 -3.44 -9.33
N PRO A 51 -4.57 -3.12 -10.62
CA PRO A 51 -3.50 -2.62 -11.48
C PRO A 51 -3.20 -1.12 -11.26
N ASP A 52 -4.11 -0.37 -10.64
CA ASP A 52 -3.93 1.05 -10.36
C ASP A 52 -3.26 1.27 -8.99
N VAL A 53 -2.26 2.15 -8.96
CA VAL A 53 -1.46 2.41 -7.76
C VAL A 53 -2.28 3.11 -6.67
N ARG A 54 -3.14 4.08 -7.04
CA ARG A 54 -3.97 4.81 -6.08
C ARG A 54 -5.04 3.88 -5.51
N ASP A 55 -5.67 3.07 -6.35
CA ASP A 55 -6.61 2.04 -5.92
C ASP A 55 -5.95 1.06 -4.94
N ALA A 56 -4.71 0.64 -5.22
CA ALA A 56 -3.98 -0.30 -4.37
C ALA A 56 -3.74 0.27 -2.97
N ILE A 57 -3.28 1.52 -2.89
CA ILE A 57 -3.01 2.20 -1.62
C ILE A 57 -4.31 2.46 -0.87
N ALA A 58 -5.34 2.98 -1.54
CA ALA A 58 -6.65 3.24 -0.93
C ALA A 58 -7.28 1.97 -0.33
N ARG A 59 -7.17 0.83 -1.02
CA ARG A 59 -7.63 -0.46 -0.50
C ARG A 59 -6.82 -0.91 0.71
N ALA A 60 -5.50 -0.71 0.70
CA ALA A 60 -4.65 -1.03 1.84
C ALA A 60 -5.03 -0.22 3.09
N ILE A 61 -5.28 1.10 2.94
CA ILE A 61 -5.78 1.95 4.03
C ILE A 61 -7.09 1.40 4.60
N ASN A 62 -8.08 1.15 3.73
CA ASN A 62 -9.38 0.63 4.16
C ASN A 62 -9.25 -0.73 4.87
N MET A 63 -8.33 -1.60 4.44
CA MET A 63 -8.07 -2.89 5.11
C MET A 63 -7.54 -2.67 6.53
N VAL A 64 -6.58 -1.77 6.72
CA VAL A 64 -6.05 -1.45 8.05
C VAL A 64 -7.15 -0.86 8.94
N GLU A 65 -7.97 0.06 8.43
CA GLU A 65 -9.12 0.62 9.17
C GLU A 65 -10.14 -0.45 9.58
N THR A 66 -10.40 -1.45 8.73
CA THR A 66 -11.31 -2.56 9.08
C THR A 66 -10.75 -3.54 10.09
N VAL A 67 -9.42 -3.68 10.16
CA VAL A 67 -8.74 -4.58 11.10
C VAL A 67 -8.52 -3.89 12.45
N ASN A 68 -8.30 -2.58 12.45
CA ASN A 68 -8.17 -1.74 13.64
C ASN A 68 -9.27 -0.66 13.64
N PRO A 69 -10.55 -1.03 13.89
CA PRO A 69 -11.56 -0.02 14.11
C PRO A 69 -11.11 0.81 15.31
N ALA A 70 -10.97 2.12 15.13
CA ALA A 70 -10.50 3.04 16.16
C ALA A 70 -11.19 2.75 17.52
N GLU A 71 -10.38 2.46 18.54
CA GLU A 71 -10.81 2.30 19.94
C GLU A 71 -11.42 3.60 20.50
#